data_AF-A0AAJ8MDC9-F1
#
_entry.id   AF-A0AAJ8MDC9-F1
#
_cell.length_a   1.000
_cell.length_b   1.000
_cell.length_c   1.000
_cell.angle_alpha   90.00
_cell.angle_beta   90.00
_cell.angle_gamma   90.00
#
_symmetry.space_group_name_H-M   'P 1'
#
loop_
_entity.id
_entity.type
_entity.pdbx_description
1 polymer ?
#
loop_
_entity_poly.entity_id
_entity_poly.type
_entity_poly.pdbx_seq_one_letter_code
_entity_poly.pdbx_strand_id
1 'polypeptide(L)'
;MFASSPSDLLPTYHALLRSLGPGPILLSDTPRTESNVDLISMLTAQTRNGKHRAVRAQRPVQALSHRWFDTIKGSSDGGALVGGSLFDENLGGIIGLWNVHDYTSNATAKDQVPWRDIADLMDLNDWEDEKAEAEYVLSTPLALSKYAKNQSTNLVLLGPHSAESMDVVLEKGECEMVVVSRLHTIGVGKVRVGIVGLKDKFASLSGITDIRIDEENDSIKFNSIYFARSISMILIENNKDKFPISLKGFIDDRECELEIREVDVRDGKDTLRGLLVDLVFPLESVDSLEKGLEDEGDCWKVELRLEFW
;
A
#
# COMPACT_ATOMS: atom_id res chain seq x y z
N MET A 1 -13.64 2.46 -20.96
CA MET A 1 -12.67 3.00 -21.94
C MET A 1 -12.43 4.44 -21.56
N PHE A 2 -11.24 4.81 -21.09
CA PHE A 2 -10.89 6.21 -20.90
C PHE A 2 -9.99 6.59 -22.08
N ALA A 3 -10.59 7.22 -23.09
CA ALA A 3 -9.84 8.04 -24.00
C ALA A 3 -9.59 9.35 -23.26
N SER A 4 -8.39 9.56 -22.73
CA SER A 4 -7.93 10.91 -22.42
C SER A 4 -7.89 11.66 -23.76
N SER A 5 -8.59 12.78 -23.83
CA SER A 5 -8.43 13.71 -24.94
C SER A 5 -8.02 15.07 -24.36
N PRO A 6 -6.78 15.52 -24.63
CA PRO A 6 -5.71 14.83 -25.36
C PRO A 6 -5.17 13.55 -24.68
N SER A 7 -4.62 12.65 -25.51
CA SER A 7 -4.12 11.29 -25.18
C SER A 7 -3.06 11.27 -24.08
N ASP A 8 -2.31 12.35 -23.97
CA ASP A 8 -1.11 12.43 -23.12
C ASP A 8 -1.46 12.69 -21.66
N LEU A 9 -2.75 12.89 -21.36
CA LEU A 9 -3.07 13.66 -20.17
C LEU A 9 -2.77 12.96 -18.85
N LEU A 10 -3.08 11.68 -18.62
CA LEU A 10 -3.02 11.13 -17.25
C LEU A 10 -2.93 9.59 -17.15
N PRO A 11 -1.93 8.89 -17.74
CA PRO A 11 -1.88 7.43 -17.74
C PRO A 11 -1.79 6.83 -16.32
N THR A 12 -0.92 7.36 -15.45
CA THR A 12 -0.74 6.91 -14.06
C THR A 12 -2.01 7.10 -13.23
N TYR A 13 -2.64 8.28 -13.36
CA TYR A 13 -3.92 8.59 -12.72
C TYR A 13 -4.97 7.53 -12.98
N HIS A 14 -5.17 7.19 -14.27
CA HIS A 14 -6.20 6.25 -14.68
C HIS A 14 -5.85 4.81 -14.30
N ALA A 15 -4.58 4.44 -14.40
CA ALA A 15 -4.09 3.14 -13.96
C ALA A 15 -4.35 2.92 -12.47
N LEU A 16 -4.00 3.89 -11.62
CA LEU A 16 -4.28 3.85 -10.19
C LEU A 16 -5.79 3.72 -9.92
N LEU A 17 -6.61 4.56 -10.55
CA LEU A 17 -8.07 4.50 -10.36
C LEU A 17 -8.64 3.12 -10.75
N ARG A 18 -8.10 2.50 -11.81
CA ARG A 18 -8.56 1.19 -12.30
C ARG A 18 -8.04 0.03 -11.45
N SER A 19 -6.85 0.14 -10.87
CA SER A 19 -6.34 -0.87 -9.94
C SER A 19 -7.06 -0.84 -8.61
N LEU A 20 -7.65 0.28 -8.20
CA LEU A 20 -8.46 0.39 -6.99
C LEU A 20 -9.93 -0.08 -7.18
N GLY A 21 -10.18 -1.01 -8.09
CA GLY A 21 -11.49 -1.66 -8.17
C GLY A 21 -11.44 -3.04 -8.84
N PRO A 22 -12.50 -3.85 -8.68
CA PRO A 22 -12.55 -5.23 -9.17
C PRO A 22 -12.81 -5.33 -10.67
N GLY A 23 -13.00 -4.20 -11.36
CA GLY A 23 -13.30 -4.14 -12.78
C GLY A 23 -12.15 -4.63 -13.66
N PRO A 24 -12.41 -4.88 -14.96
CA PRO A 24 -11.35 -5.16 -15.91
C PRO A 24 -10.47 -3.93 -16.13
N ILE A 25 -9.16 -4.15 -16.25
CA ILE A 25 -8.19 -3.14 -16.63
C ILE A 25 -7.92 -3.33 -18.12
N LEU A 26 -8.39 -2.38 -18.93
CA LEU A 26 -8.20 -2.38 -20.37
C LEU A 26 -7.25 -1.24 -20.73
N LEU A 27 -6.07 -1.58 -21.21
CA LEU A 27 -5.15 -0.64 -21.83
C LEU A 27 -5.50 -0.58 -23.32
N SER A 28 -5.76 0.62 -23.82
CA SER A 28 -6.03 0.85 -25.24
C SER A 28 -4.96 1.79 -25.74
N ASP A 29 -3.98 1.25 -26.45
CA ASP A 29 -2.97 2.06 -27.10
C ASP A 29 -3.57 2.76 -28.32
N THR A 30 -3.18 4.01 -28.55
CA THR A 30 -3.40 4.64 -29.84
C THR A 30 -2.51 3.96 -30.87
N PRO A 31 -2.98 3.73 -32.11
CA PRO A 31 -2.10 3.22 -33.17
C PRO A 31 -0.85 4.09 -33.27
N ARG A 32 0.34 3.48 -33.12
CA ARG A 32 1.69 4.09 -33.13
C ARG A 32 2.30 4.52 -31.78
N THR A 33 1.60 4.38 -30.65
CA THR A 33 2.19 4.60 -29.32
C THR A 33 2.37 3.25 -28.65
N GLU A 34 3.60 2.90 -28.28
CA GLU A 34 3.86 1.68 -27.51
C GLU A 34 3.28 1.79 -26.10
N SER A 35 2.75 0.68 -25.59
CA SER A 35 2.34 0.56 -24.19
C SER A 35 3.46 0.95 -23.24
N ASN A 36 3.14 1.73 -22.21
CA ASN A 36 4.09 2.06 -21.15
C ASN A 36 4.37 0.81 -20.29
N VAL A 37 5.56 0.23 -20.46
CA VAL A 37 5.99 -1.00 -19.78
C VAL A 37 6.04 -0.83 -18.26
N ASP A 38 6.48 0.33 -17.78
CA ASP A 38 6.52 0.63 -16.34
C ASP A 38 5.10 0.60 -15.77
N LEU A 39 4.14 1.21 -16.48
CA LEU A 39 2.72 1.19 -16.08
C LEU A 39 2.14 -0.23 -16.05
N ILE A 40 2.46 -1.04 -17.06
CA ILE A 40 2.03 -2.45 -17.11
C ILE A 40 2.64 -3.23 -15.94
N SER A 41 3.91 -3.00 -15.62
CA SER A 41 4.57 -3.68 -14.51
C SER A 41 3.94 -3.31 -13.16
N MET A 42 3.47 -2.06 -12.98
CA MET A 42 2.74 -1.65 -11.77
C MET A 42 1.31 -2.21 -11.68
N LEU A 43 0.74 -2.64 -12.82
CA LEU A 43 -0.62 -3.19 -12.91
C LEU A 43 -0.67 -4.71 -12.94
N THR A 44 0.47 -5.39 -13.11
CA THR A 44 0.52 -6.84 -13.29
C THR A 44 1.53 -7.49 -12.36
N ALA A 45 1.24 -8.72 -11.98
CA ALA A 45 2.12 -9.57 -11.21
C ALA A 45 2.00 -11.01 -11.73
N GLN A 46 2.97 -11.84 -11.37
CA GLN A 46 2.96 -13.25 -11.71
C GLN A 46 2.34 -14.05 -10.58
N THR A 47 1.51 -15.04 -10.88
CA THR A 47 1.05 -16.02 -9.89
C THR A 47 2.06 -17.16 -9.77
N ARG A 48 1.95 -17.98 -8.72
CA ARG A 48 2.87 -19.11 -8.47
C ARG A 48 3.03 -20.06 -9.66
N ASN A 49 1.97 -20.26 -10.45
CA ASN A 49 1.97 -21.07 -11.68
C ASN A 49 2.52 -20.34 -12.93
N GLY A 50 3.22 -19.22 -12.75
CA GLY A 50 3.85 -18.46 -13.84
C GLY A 50 2.92 -17.56 -14.65
N LYS A 51 1.61 -17.56 -14.41
CA LYS A 51 0.66 -16.74 -15.18
C LYS A 51 0.73 -15.26 -14.76
N HIS A 52 0.77 -14.37 -15.75
CA HIS A 52 0.61 -12.95 -15.51
C HIS A 52 -0.86 -12.60 -15.26
N ARG A 53 -1.13 -11.88 -14.18
CA ARG A 53 -2.46 -11.43 -13.79
C ARG A 53 -2.44 -9.94 -13.48
N ALA A 54 -3.56 -9.28 -13.75
CA ALA A 54 -3.77 -7.91 -13.29
C ALA A 54 -3.91 -7.89 -11.77
N VAL A 55 -3.17 -6.99 -11.12
CA VAL A 55 -3.19 -6.75 -9.68
C VAL A 55 -4.20 -5.63 -9.42
N ARG A 56 -5.22 -5.93 -8.63
CA ARG A 56 -6.33 -5.01 -8.38
C ARG A 56 -6.95 -5.21 -7.01
N ALA A 57 -7.62 -4.19 -6.51
CA ALA A 57 -8.43 -4.29 -5.31
C ALA A 57 -9.64 -5.19 -5.54
N GLN A 58 -10.03 -5.90 -4.48
CA GLN A 58 -11.20 -6.79 -4.50
C GLN A 58 -12.51 -6.01 -4.32
N ARG A 59 -12.46 -4.90 -3.59
CA ARG A 59 -13.60 -4.00 -3.37
C ARG A 59 -13.46 -2.78 -4.30
N PRO A 60 -14.57 -2.21 -4.77
CA PRO A 60 -14.52 -0.98 -5.56
C PRO A 60 -14.07 0.18 -4.68
N VAL A 61 -13.31 1.11 -5.26
CA VAL A 61 -13.04 2.41 -4.64
C VAL A 61 -14.35 3.11 -4.31
N GLN A 62 -14.46 3.60 -3.09
CA GLN A 62 -15.59 4.37 -2.58
C GLN A 62 -15.10 5.75 -2.19
N ALA A 63 -15.98 6.73 -2.33
CA ALA A 63 -15.71 8.05 -1.80
C ALA A 63 -15.83 8.02 -0.29
N LEU A 64 -14.92 8.72 0.38
CA LEU A 64 -14.95 8.77 1.83
C LEU A 64 -16.05 9.74 2.29
N SER A 65 -16.86 9.36 3.26
CA SER A 65 -18.12 9.99 3.66
C SER A 65 -18.00 11.49 4.02
N HIS A 66 -16.86 11.90 4.55
CA HIS A 66 -16.59 13.30 4.90
C HIS A 66 -15.83 14.06 3.81
N ARG A 67 -15.42 13.37 2.75
CA ARG A 67 -14.79 13.95 1.55
C ARG A 67 -15.90 14.27 0.55
N TRP A 68 -16.45 15.47 0.66
CA TRP A 68 -17.52 15.92 -0.22
C TRP A 68 -17.02 16.07 -1.67
N PHE A 69 -17.77 15.53 -2.64
CA PHE A 69 -17.59 15.81 -4.06
C PHE A 69 -18.18 17.18 -4.43
N ASP A 70 -17.68 18.26 -3.85
CA ASP A 70 -18.23 19.56 -4.23
C ASP A 70 -17.66 19.96 -5.58
N THR A 71 -18.56 20.06 -6.56
CA THR A 71 -18.50 20.76 -7.86
C THR A 71 -17.11 20.93 -8.47
N ILE A 72 -16.86 20.27 -9.61
CA ILE A 72 -15.78 20.49 -10.59
C ILE A 72 -14.77 21.54 -10.08
N LYS A 73 -13.72 21.07 -9.41
CA LYS A 73 -12.78 21.97 -8.75
C LYS A 73 -12.26 22.98 -9.76
N GLY A 74 -12.52 24.25 -9.49
CA GLY A 74 -12.21 25.35 -10.39
C GLY A 74 -10.70 25.51 -10.63
N SER A 75 -10.31 26.61 -11.25
CA SER A 75 -8.93 26.91 -11.63
C SER A 75 -8.01 27.37 -10.48
N SER A 76 -8.46 27.29 -9.22
CA SER A 76 -7.71 27.67 -8.01
C SER A 76 -7.26 26.45 -7.21
N ASP A 77 -6.17 26.57 -6.43
CA ASP A 77 -5.73 25.55 -5.47
C ASP A 77 -6.88 25.07 -4.56
N GLY A 78 -6.83 23.80 -4.16
CA GLY A 78 -7.85 23.17 -3.29
C GLY A 78 -7.42 21.77 -2.85
N GLY A 79 -8.34 20.99 -2.28
CA GLY A 79 -8.05 19.59 -1.90
C GLY A 79 -7.92 18.66 -3.12
N ALA A 80 -7.56 17.40 -2.91
CA ALA A 80 -7.63 16.36 -3.94
C ALA A 80 -9.06 15.79 -4.07
N LEU A 81 -9.33 15.05 -5.13
CA LEU A 81 -10.37 14.03 -5.09
C LEU A 81 -9.80 12.83 -4.32
N VAL A 82 -10.52 12.33 -3.33
CA VAL A 82 -10.06 11.25 -2.45
C VAL A 82 -11.04 10.09 -2.48
N GLY A 83 -10.53 8.87 -2.59
CA GLY A 83 -11.34 7.66 -2.52
C GLY A 83 -10.55 6.51 -1.91
N GLY A 84 -11.23 5.67 -1.15
CA GLY A 84 -10.65 4.53 -0.44
C GLY A 84 -11.09 3.20 -1.01
N SER A 85 -10.22 2.20 -0.98
CA SER A 85 -10.56 0.81 -1.25
C SER A 85 -10.03 -0.08 -0.14
N LEU A 86 -10.95 -0.69 0.61
CA LEU A 86 -10.64 -1.67 1.64
C LEU A 86 -10.25 -3.02 1.01
N PHE A 87 -9.18 -3.64 1.50
CA PHE A 87 -8.77 -4.98 1.05
C PHE A 87 -9.27 -6.04 2.04
N ASP A 88 -8.80 -5.94 3.28
CA ASP A 88 -9.19 -6.81 4.39
C ASP A 88 -9.10 -6.01 5.69
N GLU A 89 -10.00 -6.25 6.65
CA GLU A 89 -10.04 -5.50 7.92
C GLU A 89 -8.84 -5.77 8.82
N ASN A 90 -8.18 -6.92 8.65
CA ASN A 90 -6.94 -7.25 9.35
C ASN A 90 -5.71 -6.77 8.58
N LEU A 91 -5.82 -6.37 7.31
CA LEU A 91 -4.70 -5.88 6.51
C LEU A 91 -4.67 -4.35 6.43
N GLY A 92 -5.82 -3.77 6.11
CA GLY A 92 -6.00 -2.35 5.80
C GLY A 92 -6.51 -2.12 4.37
N GLY A 93 -6.17 -0.97 3.82
CA GLY A 93 -6.66 -0.52 2.52
C GLY A 93 -5.76 0.48 1.83
N ILE A 94 -6.24 1.04 0.73
CA ILE A 94 -5.51 2.08 -0.02
C ILE A 94 -6.43 3.27 -0.22
N ILE A 95 -5.89 4.46 0.03
CA ILE A 95 -6.52 5.74 -0.29
C ILE A 95 -5.83 6.29 -1.53
N GLY A 96 -6.59 6.45 -2.61
CA GLY A 96 -6.16 7.17 -3.81
C GLY A 96 -6.51 8.64 -3.71
N LEU A 97 -5.57 9.50 -4.09
CA LEU A 97 -5.73 10.94 -4.20
C LEU A 97 -5.43 11.39 -5.62
N TRP A 98 -6.27 12.29 -6.14
CA TRP A 98 -6.21 12.73 -7.53
C TRP A 98 -6.38 14.24 -7.64
N ASN A 99 -5.50 14.92 -8.36
CA ASN A 99 -5.72 16.31 -8.72
C ASN A 99 -6.75 16.39 -9.87
N VAL A 100 -7.97 16.84 -9.53
CA VAL A 100 -9.10 16.98 -10.46
C VAL A 100 -9.44 18.43 -10.81
N HIS A 101 -8.56 19.37 -10.47
CA HIS A 101 -8.72 20.77 -10.87
C HIS A 101 -8.69 20.91 -12.39
N ASP A 102 -9.24 22.03 -12.89
CA ASP A 102 -9.25 22.35 -14.31
C ASP A 102 -7.87 22.13 -14.93
N TYR A 103 -7.79 21.26 -15.93
CA TYR A 103 -6.54 20.91 -16.62
C TYR A 103 -5.90 22.12 -17.32
N THR A 104 -6.64 23.19 -17.59
CA THR A 104 -6.07 24.42 -18.15
C THR A 104 -5.42 25.30 -17.09
N SER A 105 -5.68 25.05 -15.81
CA SER A 105 -5.07 25.74 -14.68
C SER A 105 -3.78 25.06 -14.22
N ASN A 106 -2.92 25.80 -13.50
CA ASN A 106 -1.78 25.24 -12.77
C ASN A 106 -2.13 25.02 -11.29
N ALA A 107 -3.42 24.81 -10.98
CA ALA A 107 -3.87 24.61 -9.61
C ALA A 107 -3.24 23.34 -9.01
N THR A 108 -2.78 23.48 -7.77
CA THR A 108 -2.20 22.38 -7.00
C THR A 108 -3.26 21.87 -6.03
N ALA A 109 -3.39 20.55 -5.94
CA ALA A 109 -4.18 19.94 -4.89
C ALA A 109 -3.30 19.80 -3.63
N LYS A 110 -3.69 20.43 -2.53
CA LYS A 110 -3.05 20.32 -1.21
C LYS A 110 -4.06 19.72 -0.26
N ASP A 111 -3.79 18.52 0.22
CA ASP A 111 -4.70 17.76 1.06
C ASP A 111 -3.95 17.06 2.20
N GLN A 112 -4.70 16.50 3.13
CA GLN A 112 -4.20 15.73 4.26
C GLN A 112 -4.99 14.43 4.36
N VAL A 113 -4.39 13.35 4.83
CA VAL A 113 -5.10 12.10 5.16
C VAL A 113 -5.14 11.95 6.68
N PRO A 114 -6.21 12.39 7.36
CA PRO A 114 -6.37 12.28 8.81
C PRO A 114 -6.99 10.93 9.22
N TRP A 115 -7.06 10.68 10.53
CA TRP A 115 -7.72 9.50 11.12
C TRP A 115 -9.12 9.25 10.56
N ARG A 116 -9.92 10.29 10.31
CA ARG A 116 -11.29 10.15 9.83
C ARG A 116 -11.38 9.47 8.46
N ASP A 117 -10.38 9.61 7.59
CA ASP A 117 -10.30 8.86 6.33
C ASP A 117 -10.08 7.37 6.57
N ILE A 118 -9.28 7.03 7.58
CA ILE A 118 -9.02 5.64 7.97
C ILE A 118 -10.28 5.02 8.56
N ALA A 119 -10.91 5.70 9.53
CA ALA A 119 -12.12 5.21 10.17
C ALA A 119 -13.21 4.89 9.13
N ASP A 120 -13.38 5.78 8.16
CA ASP A 120 -14.37 5.60 7.09
C ASP A 120 -13.96 4.51 6.07
N LEU A 121 -12.69 4.44 5.67
CA LEU A 121 -12.16 3.36 4.82
C LEU A 121 -12.35 1.97 5.45
N MET A 122 -12.12 1.89 6.76
CA MET A 122 -12.14 0.66 7.54
C MET A 122 -13.54 0.35 8.11
N ASP A 123 -14.54 1.19 7.83
CA ASP A 123 -15.92 1.08 8.34
C ASP A 123 -15.98 0.95 9.87
N LEU A 124 -15.12 1.73 10.57
CA LEU A 124 -15.04 1.74 12.03
C LEU A 124 -16.15 2.61 12.61
N ASN A 125 -16.95 2.04 13.51
CA ASN A 125 -17.96 2.78 14.25
C ASN A 125 -17.43 3.18 15.63
N ASP A 126 -17.43 4.48 15.92
CA ASP A 126 -16.78 5.12 17.10
C ASP A 126 -17.26 4.65 18.50
N TRP A 127 -18.24 3.75 18.60
CA TRP A 127 -18.99 3.56 19.84
C TRP A 127 -18.83 2.19 20.52
N GLU A 128 -18.50 1.11 19.79
CA GLU A 128 -18.51 -0.25 20.37
C GLU A 128 -17.48 -1.23 19.77
N ASP A 129 -16.69 -0.83 18.78
CA ASP A 129 -15.81 -1.76 18.07
C ASP A 129 -14.43 -1.84 18.73
N GLU A 130 -13.99 -3.01 19.20
CA GLU A 130 -12.58 -3.23 19.61
C GLU A 130 -11.61 -2.89 18.47
N LYS A 131 -12.08 -2.93 17.22
CA LYS A 131 -11.36 -2.48 16.03
C LYS A 131 -11.14 -0.97 15.98
N ALA A 132 -11.96 -0.19 16.68
CA ALA A 132 -11.78 1.25 16.77
C ALA A 132 -10.43 1.55 17.40
N GLU A 133 -10.01 0.81 18.43
CA GLU A 133 -8.71 0.99 19.12
C GLU A 133 -7.48 0.54 18.30
N ALA A 134 -7.67 0.05 17.07
CA ALA A 134 -6.56 -0.38 16.23
C ALA A 134 -5.71 0.81 15.76
N GLU A 135 -4.39 0.62 15.78
CA GLU A 135 -3.44 1.56 15.19
C GLU A 135 -3.15 1.21 13.73
N TYR A 136 -2.90 2.24 12.93
CA TYR A 136 -2.60 2.12 11.52
C TYR A 136 -1.37 2.95 11.17
N VAL A 137 -0.56 2.45 10.24
CA VAL A 137 0.53 3.21 9.62
C VAL A 137 0.14 3.59 8.21
N LEU A 138 0.24 4.88 7.90
CA LEU A 138 0.15 5.40 6.56
C LEU A 138 1.52 5.37 5.90
N SER A 139 1.57 4.94 4.64
CA SER A 139 2.80 4.92 3.85
C SER A 139 2.56 5.19 2.36
N THR A 140 3.57 5.71 1.69
CA THR A 140 3.58 5.90 0.22
C THR A 140 4.68 5.03 -0.39
N PRO A 141 4.49 3.71 -0.51
CA PRO A 141 5.55 2.80 -0.98
C PRO A 141 5.99 3.08 -2.42
N LEU A 142 5.08 3.64 -3.22
CA LEU A 142 5.29 4.05 -4.60
C LEU A 142 5.04 5.55 -4.69
N ALA A 143 6.11 6.34 -4.82
CA ALA A 143 6.00 7.79 -4.94
C ALA A 143 5.54 8.18 -6.36
N LEU A 144 4.27 8.51 -6.53
CA LEU A 144 3.68 8.83 -7.83
C LEU A 144 3.80 10.33 -8.15
N SER A 145 3.57 11.19 -7.15
CA SER A 145 3.68 12.65 -7.28
C SER A 145 5.13 13.12 -7.20
N LYS A 146 5.43 14.30 -7.77
CA LYS A 146 6.72 14.97 -7.59
C LYS A 146 7.01 15.28 -6.13
N TYR A 147 6.00 15.66 -5.36
CA TYR A 147 6.14 15.93 -3.93
C TYR A 147 6.66 14.71 -3.20
N ALA A 148 5.99 13.55 -3.35
CA ALA A 148 6.42 12.31 -2.71
C ALA A 148 7.81 11.86 -3.17
N LYS A 149 8.17 12.05 -4.44
CA LYS A 149 9.52 11.70 -4.96
C LYS A 149 10.65 12.51 -4.31
N ASN A 150 10.34 13.73 -3.86
CA ASN A 150 11.29 14.61 -3.20
C ASN A 150 11.30 14.45 -1.67
N GLN A 151 10.38 13.66 -1.12
CA GLN A 151 10.37 13.32 0.30
C GLN A 151 11.08 11.98 0.54
N SER A 152 11.76 11.87 1.68
CA SER A 152 12.04 10.55 2.26
C SER A 152 10.71 9.83 2.53
N THR A 153 10.71 8.49 2.55
CA THR A 153 9.53 7.66 2.86
C THR A 153 8.70 8.29 3.99
N ASN A 154 7.53 8.85 3.65
CA ASN A 154 6.69 9.53 4.63
C ASN A 154 5.84 8.47 5.33
N LEU A 155 6.08 8.27 6.62
CA LEU A 155 5.35 7.33 7.46
C LEU A 155 4.67 8.08 8.60
N VAL A 156 3.38 7.81 8.80
CA VAL A 156 2.58 8.45 9.84
C VAL A 156 1.82 7.39 10.60
N LEU A 157 1.98 7.37 11.92
CA LEU A 157 1.19 6.56 12.83
C LEU A 157 -0.13 7.29 13.13
N LEU A 158 -1.26 6.59 12.95
CA LEU A 158 -2.58 7.11 13.25
C LEU A 158 -3.40 6.11 14.09
N GLY A 159 -4.10 6.65 15.08
CA GLY A 159 -5.05 5.95 15.94
C GLY A 159 -6.25 6.85 16.25
N PRO A 160 -7.27 6.37 16.98
CA PRO A 160 -8.55 7.04 17.25
C PRO A 160 -8.48 8.48 17.76
N HIS A 161 -7.43 8.77 18.51
CA HIS A 161 -7.25 10.04 19.19
C HIS A 161 -6.11 10.87 18.59
N SER A 162 -5.54 10.41 17.48
CA SER A 162 -4.46 11.12 16.80
C SER A 162 -5.03 12.33 16.06
N ALA A 163 -4.44 13.50 16.32
CA ALA A 163 -4.67 14.71 15.54
C ALA A 163 -3.75 14.79 14.30
N GLU A 164 -2.90 13.78 14.09
CA GLU A 164 -1.96 13.74 12.98
C GLU A 164 -2.66 13.47 11.64
N SER A 165 -1.93 13.76 10.58
CA SER A 165 -2.35 13.46 9.22
C SER A 165 -1.15 13.33 8.29
N MET A 166 -1.32 12.61 7.18
CA MET A 166 -0.33 12.55 6.11
C MET A 166 -0.60 13.65 5.09
N ASP A 167 0.34 14.60 4.95
CA ASP A 167 0.23 15.67 3.95
C ASP A 167 0.47 15.13 2.54
N VAL A 168 -0.36 15.57 1.60
CA VAL A 168 -0.27 15.22 0.18
C VAL A 168 -0.36 16.49 -0.67
N VAL A 169 0.59 16.63 -1.59
CA VAL A 169 0.62 17.74 -2.56
C VAL A 169 0.71 17.16 -3.96
N LEU A 170 -0.27 17.48 -4.81
CA LEU A 170 -0.36 16.98 -6.18
C LEU A 170 -0.36 18.16 -7.14
N GLU A 171 0.65 18.23 -8.02
CA GLU A 171 0.61 19.14 -9.15
C GLU A 171 -0.49 18.73 -10.15
N LYS A 172 -0.68 19.56 -11.16
CA LYS A 172 -1.64 19.30 -12.24
C LYS A 172 -1.45 17.89 -12.80
N GLY A 173 -2.52 17.12 -12.75
CA GLY A 173 -2.56 15.78 -13.32
C GLY A 173 -1.81 14.70 -12.54
N GLU A 174 -1.30 15.04 -11.36
CA GLU A 174 -0.71 14.05 -10.48
C GLU A 174 -1.79 13.30 -9.69
N CYS A 175 -1.40 12.11 -9.25
CA CYS A 175 -2.12 11.31 -8.29
C CYS A 175 -1.13 10.78 -7.28
N GLU A 176 -1.64 10.34 -6.13
CA GLU A 176 -0.85 9.62 -5.14
C GLU A 176 -1.67 8.47 -4.55
N MET A 177 -0.97 7.46 -4.08
CA MET A 177 -1.58 6.39 -3.29
C MET A 177 -0.99 6.35 -1.89
N VAL A 178 -1.87 6.31 -0.90
CA VAL A 178 -1.51 6.12 0.50
C VAL A 178 -2.00 4.74 0.92
N VAL A 179 -1.06 3.87 1.29
CA VAL A 179 -1.35 2.56 1.87
C VAL A 179 -1.65 2.77 3.35
N VAL A 180 -2.84 2.34 3.75
CA VAL A 180 -3.30 2.30 5.13
C VAL A 180 -3.08 0.87 5.60
N SER A 181 -2.09 0.65 6.45
CA SER A 181 -1.76 -0.68 6.96
C SER A 181 -2.13 -0.80 8.42
N ARG A 182 -2.90 -1.83 8.78
CA ARG A 182 -3.18 -2.13 10.18
C ARG A 182 -1.92 -2.63 10.87
N LEU A 183 -1.68 -2.16 12.08
CA LEU A 183 -0.55 -2.62 12.88
C LEU A 183 -0.93 -3.85 13.71
N HIS A 184 -0.09 -4.86 13.65
CA HIS A 184 -0.14 -6.05 14.49
C HIS A 184 1.00 -6.04 15.48
N THR A 185 0.77 -6.49 16.70
CA THR A 185 1.82 -6.53 17.71
C THR A 185 2.39 -7.94 17.85
N ILE A 186 3.71 -8.07 17.84
CA ILE A 186 4.48 -9.31 18.03
C ILE A 186 5.60 -9.10 19.05
N GLY A 187 6.25 -10.16 19.54
CA GLY A 187 7.42 -10.01 20.41
C GLY A 187 7.07 -9.65 21.85
N VAL A 188 6.07 -10.29 22.45
CA VAL A 188 5.53 -9.92 23.79
C VAL A 188 5.18 -8.43 23.88
N GLY A 189 4.49 -7.90 22.87
CA GLY A 189 4.03 -6.51 22.89
C GLY A 189 5.05 -5.44 22.45
N LYS A 190 6.24 -5.84 21.99
CA LYS A 190 7.37 -4.90 21.80
C LYS A 190 7.41 -4.25 20.42
N VAL A 191 6.98 -4.98 19.39
CA VAL A 191 7.11 -4.54 17.99
C VAL A 191 5.75 -4.53 17.33
N ARG A 192 5.43 -3.41 16.69
CA ARG A 192 4.25 -3.25 15.84
C ARG A 192 4.65 -3.45 14.38
N VAL A 193 3.91 -4.26 13.64
CA VAL A 193 4.20 -4.62 12.25
C VAL A 193 3.00 -4.27 11.38
N GLY A 194 3.23 -3.45 10.35
CA GLY A 194 2.28 -3.15 9.30
C GLY A 194 2.72 -3.75 7.97
N ILE A 195 1.83 -4.46 7.29
CA ILE A 195 2.08 -4.98 5.94
C ILE A 195 1.77 -3.89 4.90
N VAL A 196 2.77 -3.48 4.13
CA VAL A 196 2.64 -2.48 3.05
C VAL A 196 2.30 -3.16 1.71
N GLY A 197 2.75 -4.40 1.57
CA GLY A 197 2.43 -5.30 0.46
C GLY A 197 3.40 -5.23 -0.71
N LEU A 198 2.90 -5.48 -1.92
CA LEU A 198 3.65 -5.48 -3.18
C LEU A 198 4.08 -4.04 -3.51
N LYS A 199 5.31 -3.69 -3.14
CA LYS A 199 5.86 -2.32 -3.16
C LYS A 199 5.75 -1.59 -4.50
N ASP A 200 5.83 -2.35 -5.59
CA ASP A 200 5.89 -1.86 -6.96
C ASP A 200 4.53 -1.89 -7.67
N LYS A 201 3.43 -2.18 -6.97
CA LYS A 201 2.09 -2.28 -7.55
C LYS A 201 1.17 -1.19 -7.04
N PHE A 202 0.26 -0.71 -7.89
CA PHE A 202 -0.76 0.26 -7.47
C PHE A 202 -1.75 -0.30 -6.45
N ALA A 203 -2.11 -1.57 -6.59
CA ALA A 203 -2.93 -2.30 -5.62
C ALA A 203 -1.99 -3.16 -4.74
N SER A 204 -1.10 -2.51 -3.98
CA SER A 204 -0.02 -3.16 -3.25
C SER A 204 -0.49 -4.24 -2.27
N LEU A 205 -1.67 -4.09 -1.68
CA LEU A 205 -2.25 -5.05 -0.73
C LEU A 205 -2.96 -6.23 -1.42
N SER A 206 -3.02 -6.25 -2.75
CA SER A 206 -3.75 -7.29 -3.48
C SER A 206 -3.09 -8.65 -3.34
N GLY A 207 -3.91 -9.69 -3.17
CA GLY A 207 -3.46 -11.07 -3.08
C GLY A 207 -2.85 -11.44 -1.74
N ILE A 208 -2.75 -10.52 -0.77
CA ILE A 208 -2.34 -10.81 0.60
C ILE A 208 -3.56 -11.29 1.38
N THR A 209 -3.47 -12.48 1.97
CA THR A 209 -4.57 -13.11 2.74
C THR A 209 -4.04 -13.84 3.97
N ASP A 210 -4.95 -14.26 4.86
CA ASP A 210 -4.64 -15.16 5.98
C ASP A 210 -3.55 -14.65 6.93
N ILE A 211 -3.59 -13.37 7.28
CA ILE A 211 -2.64 -12.77 8.23
C ILE A 211 -2.85 -13.43 9.60
N ARG A 212 -1.76 -13.94 10.17
CA ARG A 212 -1.73 -14.63 11.47
C ARG A 212 -0.50 -14.21 12.26
N ILE A 213 -0.69 -14.03 13.55
CA ILE A 213 0.38 -13.81 14.51
C ILE A 213 0.70 -15.15 15.18
N ASP A 214 1.98 -15.52 15.15
CA ASP A 214 2.51 -16.69 15.82
C ASP A 214 3.28 -16.23 17.05
N GLU A 215 2.60 -16.27 18.19
CA GLU A 215 3.18 -15.82 19.48
C GLU A 215 4.30 -16.74 19.97
N GLU A 216 4.29 -18.02 19.60
CA GLU A 216 5.33 -18.96 20.03
C GLU A 216 6.67 -18.68 19.34
N ASN A 217 6.61 -18.19 18.10
CA ASN A 217 7.78 -17.89 17.28
C ASN A 217 8.06 -16.40 17.10
N ASP A 218 7.28 -15.53 17.76
CA ASP A 218 7.32 -14.07 17.58
C ASP A 218 7.35 -13.67 16.09
N SER A 219 6.44 -14.25 15.30
CA SER A 219 6.38 -14.03 13.86
C SER A 219 5.01 -13.62 13.35
N ILE A 220 5.02 -12.95 12.19
CA ILE A 220 3.83 -12.66 11.40
C ILE A 220 3.86 -13.51 10.14
N LYS A 221 2.74 -14.17 9.85
CA LYS A 221 2.56 -15.08 8.71
C LYS A 221 1.39 -14.61 7.86
N PHE A 222 1.50 -14.74 6.55
CA PHE A 222 0.39 -14.51 5.62
C PHE A 222 0.65 -15.23 4.29
N ASN A 223 -0.39 -15.30 3.46
CA ASN A 223 -0.32 -15.84 2.12
C ASN A 223 -0.26 -14.70 1.09
N SER A 224 0.50 -14.89 0.01
CA SER A 224 0.49 -14.00 -1.15
C SER A 224 0.17 -14.78 -2.43
N ILE A 225 -0.90 -14.40 -3.12
CA ILE A 225 -1.26 -14.98 -4.44
C ILE A 225 -0.26 -14.54 -5.52
N TYR A 226 0.30 -13.34 -5.35
CA TYR A 226 1.12 -12.69 -6.36
C TYR A 226 2.60 -12.66 -5.96
N PHE A 227 3.43 -12.74 -6.99
CA PHE A 227 4.86 -12.52 -6.96
C PHE A 227 5.16 -11.10 -7.45
N ALA A 228 5.84 -10.34 -6.61
CA ALA A 228 6.42 -9.04 -6.94
C ALA A 228 7.92 -9.07 -6.66
N ARG A 229 8.64 -7.99 -6.99
CA ARG A 229 10.08 -7.89 -6.68
C ARG A 229 10.36 -8.06 -5.18
N SER A 230 9.50 -7.49 -4.35
CA SER A 230 9.54 -7.64 -2.90
C SER A 230 8.15 -7.45 -2.30
N ILE A 231 7.96 -8.00 -1.09
CA ILE A 231 6.86 -7.61 -0.21
C ILE A 231 7.43 -6.78 0.94
N SER A 232 6.86 -5.59 1.13
CA SER A 232 7.30 -4.64 2.14
C SER A 232 6.47 -4.75 3.41
N MET A 233 7.15 -4.66 4.55
CA MET A 233 6.55 -4.49 5.86
C MET A 233 7.22 -3.32 6.59
N ILE A 234 6.50 -2.68 7.50
CA ILE A 234 7.03 -1.65 8.40
C ILE A 234 7.00 -2.22 9.80
N LEU A 235 8.13 -2.16 10.50
CA LEU A 235 8.25 -2.51 11.91
C LEU A 235 8.47 -1.22 12.69
N ILE A 236 7.71 -1.02 13.76
CA ILE A 236 7.80 0.13 14.66
C ILE A 236 8.06 -0.40 16.06
N GLU A 237 9.14 0.06 16.66
CA GLU A 237 9.48 -0.32 18.03
C GLU A 237 8.89 0.67 19.03
N ASN A 238 8.40 0.17 20.16
CA ASN A 238 7.86 1.00 21.23
C ASN A 238 8.96 1.67 22.07
N ASN A 239 10.22 1.23 21.96
CA ASN A 239 11.35 1.75 22.70
C ASN A 239 12.34 2.47 21.76
N LYS A 240 12.71 3.71 22.10
CA LYS A 240 13.53 4.59 21.25
C LYS A 240 15.02 4.16 21.20
N ASP A 241 15.47 3.32 22.13
CA ASP A 241 16.90 3.22 22.44
C ASP A 241 17.69 2.13 21.68
N LYS A 242 17.04 1.16 21.02
CA LYS A 242 17.66 0.14 20.11
C LYS A 242 16.59 -0.85 19.64
N PHE A 243 16.72 -1.33 18.39
CA PHE A 243 16.15 -2.61 17.93
C PHE A 243 17.12 -3.75 18.30
N PRO A 244 16.98 -4.44 19.45
CA PRO A 244 17.84 -5.57 19.81
C PRO A 244 17.37 -6.86 19.12
N ILE A 245 16.99 -6.79 17.84
CA ILE A 245 16.24 -7.84 17.19
C ILE A 245 16.93 -8.21 15.88
N SER A 246 17.24 -9.49 15.73
CA SER A 246 17.59 -10.08 14.43
C SER A 246 16.30 -10.41 13.68
N LEU A 247 16.24 -10.10 12.38
CA LEU A 247 15.08 -10.37 11.54
C LEU A 247 15.39 -11.49 10.57
N LYS A 248 14.45 -12.44 10.43
CA LYS A 248 14.50 -13.47 9.38
C LYS A 248 13.21 -13.47 8.59
N GLY A 249 13.33 -13.44 7.27
CA GLY A 249 12.20 -13.59 6.35
C GLY A 249 12.19 -14.99 5.77
N PHE A 250 11.00 -15.56 5.59
CA PHE A 250 10.81 -16.84 4.92
C PHE A 250 9.73 -16.75 3.85
N ILE A 251 9.96 -17.42 2.73
CA ILE A 251 9.00 -17.62 1.65
C ILE A 251 8.96 -19.12 1.35
N ASP A 252 7.79 -19.73 1.51
CA ASP A 252 7.59 -21.20 1.43
C ASP A 252 8.63 -21.97 2.26
N ASP A 253 8.77 -21.59 3.53
CA ASP A 253 9.70 -22.18 4.50
C ASP A 253 11.20 -22.05 4.14
N ARG A 254 11.54 -21.27 3.10
CA ARG A 254 12.93 -20.95 2.72
C ARG A 254 13.28 -19.55 3.19
N GLU A 255 14.40 -19.42 3.87
CA GLU A 255 14.92 -18.12 4.28
C GLU A 255 15.20 -17.25 3.03
N CYS A 256 14.74 -16.01 3.06
CA CYS A 256 14.91 -15.06 1.97
C CYS A 256 15.80 -13.89 2.39
N GLU A 257 16.36 -13.20 1.39
CA GLU A 257 17.10 -11.97 1.63
C GLU A 257 16.16 -10.87 2.13
N LEU A 258 16.64 -10.09 3.09
CA LEU A 258 15.96 -8.93 3.64
C LEU A 258 16.74 -7.67 3.28
N GLU A 259 16.09 -6.73 2.59
CA GLU A 259 16.58 -5.36 2.50
C GLU A 259 15.93 -4.53 3.62
N ILE A 260 16.73 -4.10 4.60
CA ILE A 260 16.25 -3.36 5.77
C ILE A 260 16.72 -1.92 5.70
N ARG A 261 15.79 -0.97 5.87
CA ARG A 261 16.09 0.47 5.89
C ARG A 261 15.44 1.13 7.09
N GLU A 262 16.21 1.92 7.81
CA GLU A 262 15.67 2.76 8.87
C GLU A 262 14.82 3.89 8.29
N VAL A 263 13.68 4.14 8.93
CA VAL A 263 12.71 5.14 8.52
C VAL A 263 12.18 5.86 9.75
N ASP A 264 11.91 7.15 9.61
CA ASP A 264 11.26 7.93 10.64
C ASP A 264 9.74 7.76 10.51
N VAL A 265 9.08 7.48 11.62
CA VAL A 265 7.61 7.38 11.71
C VAL A 265 7.11 8.52 12.57
N ARG A 266 6.29 9.40 12.00
CA ARG A 266 5.69 10.51 12.75
C ARG A 266 4.57 9.99 13.65
N ASP A 267 4.62 10.36 14.92
CA ASP A 267 3.61 10.05 15.93
C ASP A 267 3.36 11.29 16.81
N GLY A 268 2.36 12.08 16.43
CA GLY A 268 2.13 13.36 17.09
C GLY A 268 3.32 14.31 16.92
N LYS A 269 3.83 14.80 18.06
CA LYS A 269 5.04 15.62 18.14
C LYS A 269 6.33 14.80 18.23
N ASP A 270 6.20 13.48 18.38
CA ASP A 270 7.30 12.56 18.48
C ASP A 270 7.64 11.96 17.11
N THR A 271 8.90 11.57 16.95
CA THR A 271 9.34 10.71 15.85
C THR A 271 9.76 9.39 16.45
N LEU A 272 9.14 8.31 15.98
CA LEU A 272 9.50 6.95 16.30
C LEU A 272 10.46 6.40 15.24
N ARG A 273 11.31 5.48 15.64
CA ARG A 273 12.15 4.73 14.72
C ARG A 273 11.37 3.56 14.16
N GLY A 274 11.32 3.46 12.84
CA GLY A 274 10.79 2.31 12.13
C GLY A 274 11.86 1.62 11.28
N LEU A 275 11.57 0.39 10.88
CA LEU A 275 12.30 -0.35 9.86
C LEU A 275 11.35 -0.66 8.71
N LEU A 276 11.70 -0.22 7.51
CA LEU A 276 11.09 -0.72 6.28
C LEU A 276 11.87 -1.98 5.86
N VAL A 277 11.18 -3.11 5.88
CA VAL A 277 11.74 -4.44 5.60
C VAL A 277 11.14 -4.95 4.31
N ASP A 278 11.97 -5.07 3.29
CA ASP A 278 11.60 -5.62 1.99
C ASP A 278 12.06 -7.08 1.93
N LEU A 279 11.12 -8.02 1.88
CA LEU A 279 11.40 -9.44 1.67
C LEU A 279 11.62 -9.65 0.18
N VAL A 280 12.85 -9.94 -0.21
CA VAL A 280 13.24 -10.13 -1.61
C VAL A 280 12.98 -11.57 -2.01
N PHE A 281 12.16 -11.76 -3.04
CA PHE A 281 11.88 -13.10 -3.53
C PHE A 281 13.11 -13.69 -4.25
N PRO A 282 13.49 -14.93 -3.96
CA PRO A 282 14.63 -15.56 -4.64
C PRO A 282 14.28 -15.83 -6.11
N LEU A 283 14.93 -15.14 -7.04
CA LEU A 283 14.68 -15.24 -8.49
C LEU A 283 14.78 -16.69 -9.02
N GLU A 284 15.66 -17.51 -8.43
CA GLU A 284 15.89 -18.92 -8.80
C GLU A 284 14.66 -19.83 -8.55
N SER A 285 13.72 -19.39 -7.72
CA SER A 285 12.51 -20.16 -7.40
C SER A 285 11.45 -20.11 -8.51
N VAL A 286 11.50 -19.15 -9.43
CA VAL A 286 10.46 -18.96 -10.46
C VAL A 286 10.67 -19.92 -11.65
N ASP A 287 11.91 -20.09 -12.12
CA ASP A 287 12.21 -20.93 -13.29
C ASP A 287 12.12 -22.43 -13.00
N SER A 288 12.18 -22.84 -11.72
CA SER A 288 12.09 -24.24 -11.30
C SER A 288 10.65 -24.73 -11.05
N LEU A 289 9.67 -23.83 -11.01
CA LEU A 289 8.26 -24.13 -10.73
C LEU A 289 7.45 -24.57 -11.96
N GLU A 290 8.02 -24.53 -13.17
CA GLU A 290 7.35 -25.02 -14.40
C GLU A 290 7.10 -26.55 -14.40
N LYS A 291 7.62 -27.29 -13.42
CA LYS A 291 7.51 -28.76 -13.38
C LYS A 291 7.04 -29.26 -12.01
N GLY A 292 5.72 -29.35 -11.84
CA GLY A 292 5.14 -30.42 -11.04
C GLY A 292 4.53 -30.08 -9.68
N LEU A 293 3.81 -28.96 -9.55
CA LEU A 293 2.92 -28.77 -8.40
C LEU A 293 1.46 -28.89 -8.81
N GLU A 294 0.89 -30.07 -8.53
CA GLU A 294 -0.55 -30.26 -8.42
C GLU A 294 -1.03 -29.67 -7.08
N ASP A 295 -1.78 -28.57 -7.18
CA ASP A 295 -2.98 -28.25 -6.40
C ASP A 295 -2.94 -28.09 -4.85
N GLU A 296 -1.80 -27.97 -4.20
CA GLU A 296 -1.74 -27.47 -2.81
C GLU A 296 -1.49 -25.95 -2.75
N GLY A 297 -2.52 -25.18 -3.12
CA GLY A 297 -2.64 -23.74 -2.85
C GLY A 297 -1.80 -22.85 -3.79
N ASP A 298 -2.51 -22.08 -4.62
CA ASP A 298 -1.98 -21.10 -5.59
C ASP A 298 -1.30 -19.86 -4.94
N CYS A 299 -0.84 -19.97 -3.69
CA CYS A 299 -0.25 -18.86 -2.92
C CYS A 299 1.11 -19.22 -2.33
N TRP A 300 1.94 -18.19 -2.13
CA TRP A 300 3.20 -18.22 -1.42
C TRP A 300 2.96 -17.99 0.06
N LYS A 301 3.58 -18.80 0.93
CA LYS A 301 3.55 -18.57 2.38
C LYS A 301 4.68 -17.62 2.76
N VAL A 302 4.36 -16.51 3.39
CA VAL A 302 5.33 -15.48 3.79
C VAL A 302 5.36 -15.41 5.31
N GLU A 303 6.56 -15.40 5.89
CA GLU A 303 6.78 -15.23 7.31
C GLU A 303 7.88 -14.18 7.55
N LEU A 304 7.66 -13.30 8.52
CA LEU A 304 8.71 -12.47 9.11
C LEU A 304 8.81 -12.81 10.59
N ARG A 305 9.99 -13.24 11.03
CA ARG A 305 10.29 -13.68 12.40
C ARG A 305 11.24 -12.73 13.11
N LEU A 306 10.95 -12.45 14.37
CA LEU A 306 11.84 -11.74 15.28
C LEU A 306 12.70 -12.74 16.07
N GLU A 307 14.00 -12.47 16.17
CA GLU A 307 14.91 -13.21 17.04
C GLU A 307 15.51 -12.25 18.07
N PHE A 308 15.18 -12.48 19.35
CA PHE A 308 15.72 -11.73 20.47
C PHE A 308 17.04 -12.34 20.94
N TRP A 309 18.03 -11.47 21.18
CA TRP A 309 19.34 -11.84 21.73
C TRP A 309 19.33 -11.93 23.26
#